data_AF-A0A401I4G5-F1
#
_entry.id   AF-A0A401I4G5-F1
#
_cell.length_a   1.000
_cell.length_b   1.000
_cell.length_c   1.000
_cell.angle_alpha   90.00
_cell.angle_beta   90.00
_cell.angle_gamma   90.00
#
_symmetry.space_group_name_H-M   'P 1'
#
loop_
_entity.id
_entity.type
_entity.pdbx_description
1 polymer ?
#
loop_
_entity_poly.entity_id
_entity_poly.type
_entity_poly.pdbx_seq_one_letter_code
_entity_poly.pdbx_strand_id
1 'polypeptide(L)'
;MENELVRYSRAGDVFHYRWAARRCLRLISPKSRINQIVVEGSKENKLAGEYVIDVAEYSDSLTRQGFQDVAYYQLKHTTVHKNNPFDLSGLRGTFEGFSARFQKLTAATTEVDGVIFTIVTNRPINQNLKENIEKLSTGEKANLKYKNTLSKYTQLSDEDLKKFCACINLNYE
;
A
#
# COMPACT_ATOMS: atom_id res chain seq x y z
N MET A 1 -22.95 22.70 -3.86
CA MET A 1 -21.65 22.28 -3.26
C MET A 1 -21.79 21.04 -2.39
N GLU A 2 -22.69 20.99 -1.40
CA GLU A 2 -22.84 19.82 -0.50
C GLU A 2 -23.19 18.51 -1.24
N ASN A 3 -24.09 18.58 -2.23
CA ASN A 3 -24.44 17.43 -3.08
C ASN A 3 -23.28 16.90 -3.95
N GLU A 4 -22.26 17.71 -4.24
CA GLU A 4 -21.11 17.25 -5.03
C GLU A 4 -20.11 16.47 -4.20
N LEU A 5 -19.83 16.91 -2.97
CA LEU A 5 -18.97 16.19 -2.03
C LEU A 5 -19.53 14.78 -1.75
N VAL A 6 -20.84 14.68 -1.53
CA VAL A 6 -21.53 13.39 -1.37
C VAL A 6 -21.38 12.51 -2.62
N ARG A 7 -21.48 13.08 -3.82
CA ARG A 7 -21.26 12.34 -5.08
C ARG A 7 -19.83 11.83 -5.22
N TYR A 8 -18.83 12.65 -4.90
CA TYR A 8 -17.42 12.26 -4.96
C TYR A 8 -17.10 11.14 -3.97
N SER A 9 -17.61 11.25 -2.73
CA SER A 9 -17.48 10.20 -1.71
C SER A 9 -18.09 8.88 -2.18
N ARG A 10 -19.34 8.90 -2.64
CA ARG A 10 -20.04 7.70 -3.13
C ARG A 10 -19.33 7.05 -4.32
N ALA A 11 -18.74 7.85 -5.21
CA ALA A 11 -17.95 7.32 -6.32
C ALA A 11 -16.68 6.60 -5.84
N GLY A 12 -16.05 7.11 -4.77
CA GLY A 12 -14.97 6.42 -4.06
C GLY A 12 -15.43 5.08 -3.47
N ASP A 13 -16.50 5.08 -2.67
CA ASP A 13 -17.01 3.87 -2.03
C ASP A 13 -17.36 2.78 -3.06
N VAL A 14 -18.05 3.16 -4.15
CA VAL A 14 -18.38 2.23 -5.24
C VAL A 14 -17.13 1.64 -5.89
N PHE A 15 -16.07 2.44 -6.05
CA PHE A 15 -14.78 1.92 -6.54
C PHE A 15 -14.18 0.91 -5.55
N HIS A 16 -14.15 1.23 -4.26
CA HIS A 16 -13.61 0.35 -3.21
C HIS A 16 -14.33 -1.00 -3.22
N TYR A 17 -15.68 -0.99 -3.19
CA TYR A 17 -16.48 -2.22 -3.20
C TYR A 17 -16.25 -3.06 -4.45
N ARG A 18 -16.23 -2.45 -5.63
CA ARG A 18 -16.02 -3.18 -6.89
C ARG A 18 -14.62 -3.75 -7.00
N TRP A 19 -13.61 -2.99 -6.59
CA TRP A 19 -12.23 -3.44 -6.60
C TRP A 19 -12.05 -4.63 -5.65
N ALA A 20 -12.50 -4.50 -4.40
CA ALA A 20 -12.45 -5.57 -3.39
C ALA A 20 -13.25 -6.82 -3.82
N ALA A 21 -14.46 -6.66 -4.37
CA ALA A 21 -15.26 -7.77 -4.86
C ALA A 21 -14.55 -8.55 -5.99
N ARG A 22 -13.89 -7.84 -6.92
CA ARG A 22 -13.08 -8.47 -7.97
C ARG A 22 -11.92 -9.27 -7.38
N ARG A 23 -11.28 -8.78 -6.31
CA ARG A 23 -10.22 -9.52 -5.62
C ARG A 23 -10.76 -10.81 -4.97
N CYS A 24 -11.95 -10.76 -4.37
CA CYS A 24 -12.60 -11.92 -3.76
C CYS A 24 -12.84 -13.08 -4.74
N LEU A 25 -13.01 -12.82 -6.04
CA LEU A 25 -13.10 -13.88 -7.05
C LEU A 25 -11.85 -14.78 -7.11
N ARG A 26 -10.70 -14.31 -6.60
CA ARG A 26 -9.48 -15.12 -6.50
C ARG A 26 -9.60 -16.22 -5.44
N LEU A 27 -10.45 -16.08 -4.42
CA LEU A 27 -10.63 -17.08 -3.36
C LEU A 27 -11.27 -18.38 -3.87
N ILE A 28 -12.08 -18.30 -4.92
CA ILE A 28 -12.73 -19.47 -5.53
C ILE A 28 -11.95 -20.05 -6.71
N SER A 29 -10.82 -19.44 -7.07
CA SER A 29 -9.98 -19.94 -8.16
C SER A 29 -9.04 -21.04 -7.64
N PRO A 30 -9.08 -22.27 -8.19
CA PRO A 30 -8.23 -23.37 -7.73
C PRO A 30 -6.74 -23.14 -8.01
N LYS A 31 -6.39 -22.14 -8.83
CA LYS A 31 -5.01 -21.76 -9.12
C LYS A 31 -4.50 -20.62 -8.24
N SER A 32 -5.37 -20.02 -7.42
CA SER A 32 -4.98 -18.94 -6.55
C SER A 32 -4.36 -19.49 -5.27
N ARG A 33 -3.27 -18.88 -4.82
CA ARG A 33 -2.73 -19.10 -3.47
C ARG A 33 -3.39 -18.22 -2.40
N ILE A 34 -4.26 -17.29 -2.80
CA ILE A 34 -4.97 -16.46 -1.83
C ILE A 34 -5.93 -17.35 -1.05
N ASN A 35 -5.73 -17.38 0.26
CA ASN A 35 -6.57 -18.13 1.19
C ASN A 35 -7.46 -17.20 2.02
N GLN A 36 -7.15 -15.90 2.10
CA GLN A 36 -7.96 -14.94 2.84
C GLN A 36 -7.85 -13.52 2.28
N ILE A 37 -8.97 -12.79 2.34
CA ILE A 37 -9.05 -11.36 2.06
C ILE A 37 -9.78 -10.69 3.20
N VAL A 38 -9.23 -9.59 3.71
CA VAL A 38 -9.87 -8.69 4.67
C VAL A 38 -10.17 -7.37 3.97
N VAL A 39 -11.39 -6.87 4.11
CA VAL A 39 -11.85 -5.60 3.52
C VAL A 39 -12.06 -4.61 4.66
N GLU A 40 -11.68 -3.35 4.47
CA GLU A 40 -11.59 -2.32 5.49
C GLU A 40 -10.69 -2.72 6.67
N GLY A 41 -9.51 -3.28 6.36
CA GLY A 41 -8.48 -3.60 7.36
C GLY A 41 -7.66 -4.84 7.06
N SER A 42 -7.16 -5.47 8.13
CA SER A 42 -6.26 -6.62 8.12
C SER A 42 -6.54 -7.62 9.25
N LYS A 43 -5.92 -8.81 9.20
CA LYS A 43 -5.87 -9.74 10.34
C LYS A 43 -5.16 -9.11 11.53
N GLU A 44 -4.13 -8.31 11.25
CA GLU A 44 -3.29 -7.66 12.25
C GLU A 44 -3.89 -6.31 12.69
N ASN A 45 -5.21 -6.26 12.90
CA ASN A 45 -5.99 -5.05 13.17
C ASN A 45 -5.60 -4.27 14.44
N LYS A 46 -4.79 -4.87 15.32
CA LYS A 46 -4.22 -4.22 16.51
C LYS A 46 -2.88 -3.54 16.25
N LEU A 47 -2.25 -3.78 15.10
CA LEU A 47 -0.97 -3.16 14.75
C LEU A 47 -1.16 -1.74 14.21
N ALA A 48 -0.14 -0.91 14.35
CA ALA A 48 -0.15 0.45 13.83
C ALA A 48 -0.33 0.48 12.30
N GLY A 49 -0.87 1.56 11.76
CA GLY A 49 -1.08 1.71 10.32
C GLY A 49 -2.33 1.03 9.76
N GLU A 50 -3.26 0.56 10.61
CA GLU A 50 -4.49 -0.12 10.16
C GLU A 50 -5.38 0.77 9.30
N TYR A 51 -5.55 2.04 9.68
CA TYR A 51 -6.49 2.97 9.04
C TYR A 51 -6.14 3.38 7.60
N VAL A 52 -4.98 2.95 7.07
CA VAL A 52 -4.61 3.16 5.66
C VAL A 52 -4.74 1.89 4.82
N ILE A 53 -5.29 0.82 5.39
CA ILE A 53 -5.45 -0.48 4.73
C ILE A 53 -6.92 -0.67 4.41
N ASP A 54 -7.26 -0.47 3.14
CA ASP A 54 -8.62 -0.68 2.65
C ASP A 54 -8.85 -2.17 2.32
N VAL A 55 -7.81 -2.89 1.91
CA VAL A 55 -7.86 -4.34 1.66
C VAL A 55 -6.53 -4.99 2.04
N ALA A 56 -6.58 -6.16 2.68
CA ALA A 56 -5.43 -7.04 2.88
C ALA A 56 -5.68 -8.40 2.24
N GLU A 57 -4.72 -8.89 1.45
CA GLU A 57 -4.74 -10.23 0.85
C GLU A 57 -3.65 -11.10 1.46
N TYR A 58 -4.01 -12.33 1.85
CA TYR A 58 -3.10 -13.30 2.43
C TYR A 58 -3.02 -14.52 1.52
N SER A 59 -1.80 -14.98 1.28
CA SER A 59 -1.53 -16.19 0.49
C SER A 59 -0.44 -17.03 1.12
N ASP A 60 -0.47 -18.33 0.84
CA ASP A 60 0.63 -19.21 1.26
C ASP A 60 1.93 -18.77 0.57
N SER A 61 2.99 -18.63 1.37
CA SER A 61 4.29 -18.16 0.89
C SER A 61 4.94 -19.18 -0.02
N LEU A 62 5.58 -18.70 -1.09
CA LEU A 62 6.41 -19.54 -1.97
C LEU A 62 7.81 -19.79 -1.43
N THR A 63 8.30 -18.89 -0.59
CA THR A 63 9.70 -18.85 -0.17
C THR A 63 9.91 -19.54 1.17
N ARG A 64 8.89 -19.56 2.03
CA ARG A 64 8.94 -20.24 3.34
C ARG A 64 7.68 -21.05 3.62
N GLN A 65 7.85 -22.37 3.76
CA GLN A 65 6.76 -23.27 4.11
C GLN A 65 6.21 -22.94 5.51
N GLY A 66 4.89 -22.87 5.64
CA GLY A 66 4.20 -22.54 6.89
C GLY A 66 4.07 -21.04 7.17
N PHE A 67 4.61 -20.17 6.32
CA PHE A 67 4.46 -18.72 6.40
C PHE A 67 3.44 -18.21 5.37
N GLN A 68 2.88 -17.03 5.63
CA GLN A 68 2.00 -16.33 4.70
C GLN A 68 2.67 -15.09 4.13
N ASP A 69 2.47 -14.84 2.84
CA ASP A 69 2.72 -13.54 2.23
C ASP A 69 1.46 -12.68 2.40
N VAL A 70 1.64 -11.37 2.62
CA VAL A 70 0.57 -10.39 2.75
C VAL A 70 0.76 -9.21 1.79
N ALA A 71 -0.31 -8.86 1.09
CA ALA A 71 -0.39 -7.65 0.29
C ALA A 71 -1.45 -6.70 0.89
N TYR A 72 -1.00 -5.53 1.32
CA TYR A 72 -1.85 -4.46 1.83
C TYR A 72 -2.11 -3.43 0.74
N TYR A 73 -3.36 -3.00 0.61
CA TYR A 73 -3.80 -2.09 -0.43
C TYR A 73 -4.43 -0.84 0.19
N GLN A 74 -3.95 0.33 -0.26
CA GLN A 74 -4.67 1.59 -0.13
C GLN A 74 -5.27 1.93 -1.50
N LEU A 75 -6.58 2.06 -1.55
CA LEU A 75 -7.36 2.46 -2.69
C LEU A 75 -7.58 3.99 -2.64
N LYS A 76 -7.32 4.65 -3.76
CA LYS A 76 -7.58 6.09 -3.94
C LYS A 76 -8.35 6.26 -5.24
N HIS A 77 -9.50 6.92 -5.19
CA HIS A 77 -10.28 7.18 -6.40
C HIS A 77 -10.74 8.63 -6.45
N THR A 78 -10.64 9.24 -7.63
CA THR A 78 -11.12 10.60 -7.87
C THR A 78 -11.92 10.70 -9.16
N THR A 79 -12.97 11.51 -9.15
CA THR A 79 -13.73 11.88 -10.36
C THR A 79 -13.29 13.23 -10.93
N VAL A 80 -12.58 14.05 -10.16
CA VAL A 80 -12.28 15.46 -10.46
C VAL A 80 -10.79 15.77 -10.65
N HIS A 81 -9.89 14.95 -10.10
CA HIS A 81 -8.44 15.19 -10.16
C HIS A 81 -7.70 14.14 -10.98
N LYS A 82 -8.37 13.52 -11.96
CA LYS A 82 -7.83 12.38 -12.73
C LYS A 82 -6.47 12.65 -13.37
N ASN A 83 -6.21 13.89 -13.82
CA ASN A 83 -4.98 14.25 -14.54
C ASN A 83 -3.95 14.99 -13.68
N ASN A 84 -4.23 15.23 -12.39
CA ASN A 84 -3.27 15.84 -11.48
C ASN A 84 -2.41 14.70 -10.91
N PRO A 85 -1.08 14.61 -11.02
CA PRO A 85 -0.35 13.48 -10.44
C PRO A 85 -0.29 13.51 -8.91
N PHE A 86 -0.25 12.36 -8.24
CA PHE A 86 0.08 12.28 -6.81
C PHE A 86 1.58 12.48 -6.60
N ASP A 87 1.94 13.50 -5.83
CA ASP A 87 3.28 13.70 -5.30
C ASP A 87 3.42 13.05 -3.92
N LEU A 88 4.65 12.98 -3.41
CA LEU A 88 4.95 12.40 -2.09
C LEU A 88 4.11 13.01 -0.96
N SER A 89 3.90 14.33 -0.98
CA SER A 89 3.08 15.02 0.02
C SER A 89 1.60 14.62 -0.06
N GLY A 90 1.08 14.37 -1.26
CA GLY A 90 -0.30 13.90 -1.47
C GLY A 90 -0.55 12.48 -0.97
N LEU A 91 0.51 11.69 -0.79
CA LEU A 91 0.48 10.33 -0.25
C LEU A 91 1.09 10.23 1.16
N ARG A 92 1.35 11.37 1.81
CA ARG A 92 2.02 11.42 3.13
C ARG A 92 1.40 10.47 4.15
N GLY A 93 0.08 10.58 4.36
CA GLY A 93 -0.63 9.75 5.35
C GLY A 93 -0.55 8.26 5.02
N THR A 94 -0.58 7.89 3.75
CA THR A 94 -0.41 6.50 3.30
C THR A 94 0.99 5.98 3.62
N PHE A 95 2.05 6.76 3.34
CA PHE A 95 3.42 6.35 3.68
C PHE A 95 3.67 6.31 5.20
N GLU A 96 3.13 7.25 5.96
CA GLU A 96 3.17 7.24 7.44
C GLU A 96 2.50 5.97 7.98
N GLY A 97 1.30 5.62 7.49
CA GLY A 97 0.59 4.42 7.92
C GLY A 97 1.28 3.11 7.50
N PHE A 98 1.70 3.00 6.23
CA PHE A 98 2.39 1.81 5.72
C PHE A 98 3.73 1.57 6.43
N SER A 99 4.51 2.62 6.69
CA SER A 99 5.77 2.46 7.43
C SER A 99 5.56 2.06 8.88
N ALA A 100 4.54 2.63 9.55
CA ALA A 100 4.17 2.21 10.90
C ALA A 100 3.75 0.73 10.94
N ARG A 101 3.00 0.26 9.92
CA ARG A 101 2.66 -1.17 9.76
C ARG A 101 3.90 -2.02 9.54
N PHE A 102 4.76 -1.61 8.62
CA PHE A 102 6.02 -2.28 8.30
C PHE A 102 6.89 -2.48 9.56
N GLN A 103 7.10 -1.43 10.35
CA GLN A 103 7.88 -1.50 11.59
C GLN A 103 7.32 -2.51 12.59
N LYS A 104 5.99 -2.62 12.71
CA LYS A 104 5.37 -3.59 13.63
C LYS A 104 5.50 -5.02 13.13
N LEU A 105 5.41 -5.24 11.82
CA LEU A 105 5.58 -6.56 11.23
C LEU A 105 7.02 -7.06 11.31
N THR A 106 8.00 -6.17 11.16
CA THR A 106 9.43 -6.53 11.22
C THR A 106 9.97 -6.65 12.64
N ALA A 107 9.41 -5.91 13.60
CA ALA A 107 9.83 -5.99 15.00
C ALA A 107 9.29 -7.24 15.73
N ALA A 108 8.14 -7.77 15.30
CA ALA A 108 7.59 -9.00 15.85
C ALA A 108 8.14 -10.20 15.07
N THR A 109 8.37 -11.33 15.76
CA THR A 109 8.63 -12.64 15.14
C THR A 109 7.33 -13.17 14.49
N THR A 110 6.82 -12.44 13.50
CA THR A 110 5.54 -12.72 12.84
C THR A 110 5.68 -13.87 11.83
N GLU A 111 4.59 -14.62 11.62
CA GLU A 111 4.48 -15.68 10.60
C GLU A 111 4.32 -15.11 9.16
N VAL A 112 4.79 -13.88 8.94
CA VAL A 112 4.70 -13.18 7.66
C VAL A 112 6.06 -13.22 6.98
N ASP A 113 6.08 -13.67 5.73
CA ASP A 113 7.30 -13.71 4.92
C ASP A 113 7.40 -12.51 3.97
N GLY A 114 6.64 -12.54 2.88
CA GLY A 114 6.54 -11.41 1.96
C GLY A 114 5.53 -10.37 2.45
N VAL A 115 5.95 -9.10 2.53
CA VAL A 115 5.06 -7.96 2.77
C VAL A 115 5.12 -7.05 1.55
N ILE A 116 3.97 -6.75 0.96
CA ILE A 116 3.84 -5.76 -0.11
C ILE A 116 2.78 -4.73 0.27
N PHE A 117 3.08 -3.46 0.04
CA PHE A 117 2.17 -2.34 0.21
C PHE A 117 1.91 -1.72 -1.16
N THR A 118 0.65 -1.69 -1.60
CA THR A 118 0.27 -1.21 -2.93
C THR A 118 -0.69 -0.03 -2.81
N ILE A 119 -0.41 1.02 -3.59
CA ILE A 119 -1.36 2.11 -3.79
C ILE A 119 -2.06 1.85 -5.12
N VAL A 120 -3.38 1.69 -5.06
CA VAL A 120 -4.25 1.52 -6.23
C VAL A 120 -4.95 2.84 -6.45
N THR A 121 -4.84 3.39 -7.65
CA THR A 121 -5.45 4.68 -7.95
C THR A 121 -5.94 4.76 -9.39
N ASN A 122 -6.81 5.71 -9.70
CA ASN A 122 -7.21 6.05 -11.08
C ASN A 122 -6.63 7.42 -11.52
N ARG A 123 -5.62 7.87 -10.78
CA ARG A 123 -4.92 9.15 -10.93
C ARG A 123 -3.42 8.82 -11.04
N PRO A 124 -2.66 9.41 -11.99
CA PRO A 124 -1.23 9.19 -12.11
C PRO A 124 -0.49 9.51 -10.81
N ILE A 125 0.63 8.85 -10.59
CA ILE A 125 1.61 9.11 -9.54
C ILE A 125 2.83 9.73 -10.24
N ASN A 126 3.37 10.78 -9.63
CA ASN A 126 4.50 11.51 -10.18
C ASN A 126 5.67 10.55 -10.49
N GLN A 127 6.18 10.62 -11.71
CA GLN A 127 7.25 9.74 -12.16
C GLN A 127 8.52 9.87 -11.30
N ASN A 128 8.85 11.08 -10.86
CA ASN A 128 9.99 11.33 -9.97
C ASN A 128 9.79 10.64 -8.61
N LEU A 129 8.55 10.53 -8.10
CA LEU A 129 8.27 9.76 -6.89
C LEU A 129 8.54 8.26 -7.14
N LYS A 130 8.04 7.68 -8.24
CA LYS A 130 8.26 6.27 -8.58
C LYS A 130 9.76 5.96 -8.67
N GLU A 131 10.51 6.77 -9.42
CA GLU A 131 11.95 6.59 -9.61
C GLU A 131 12.75 6.70 -8.30
N ASN A 132 12.37 7.61 -7.40
CA ASN A 132 13.06 7.71 -6.11
C ASN A 132 12.75 6.53 -5.19
N ILE A 133 11.52 6.01 -5.19
CA ILE A 133 11.18 4.80 -4.44
C ILE A 133 11.96 3.60 -4.98
N GLU A 134 12.02 3.44 -6.30
CA GLU A 134 12.80 2.37 -6.95
C GLU A 134 14.29 2.46 -6.60
N LYS A 135 14.92 3.63 -6.77
CA LYS A 135 16.33 3.84 -6.39
C LYS A 135 16.60 3.54 -4.91
N LEU A 136 15.71 3.99 -4.02
CA LEU A 136 15.84 3.69 -2.59
C LEU A 136 15.71 2.19 -2.30
N SER A 137 14.84 1.47 -3.03
CA SER A 137 14.65 0.03 -2.86
C SER A 137 15.88 -0.79 -3.26
N THR A 138 16.60 -0.39 -4.31
CA THR A 138 17.81 -1.06 -4.78
C THR A 138 19.06 -0.61 -3.99
N GLY A 139 18.98 0.51 -3.27
CA GLY A 139 20.10 1.13 -2.57
C GLY A 139 20.92 2.06 -3.46
N GLU A 140 20.39 2.44 -4.62
CA GLU A 140 20.95 3.47 -5.47
C GLU A 140 20.77 4.86 -4.87
N LYS A 141 21.52 5.83 -5.41
CA LYS A 141 21.48 7.21 -4.95
C LYS A 141 20.21 7.91 -5.43
N ALA A 142 19.21 7.98 -4.56
CA ALA A 142 18.02 8.80 -4.75
C ALA A 142 18.29 10.30 -4.52
N ASN A 143 17.35 11.15 -4.92
CA ASN A 143 17.37 12.58 -4.63
C ASN A 143 17.33 12.81 -3.10
N LEU A 144 18.28 13.59 -2.59
CA LEU A 144 18.46 13.80 -1.15
C LEU A 144 17.23 14.44 -0.48
N LYS A 145 16.55 15.38 -1.16
CA LYS A 145 15.34 16.01 -0.65
C LYS A 145 14.19 15.01 -0.52
N TYR A 146 14.05 14.12 -1.51
CA TYR A 146 13.04 13.05 -1.47
C TYR A 146 13.32 12.06 -0.35
N LYS A 147 14.56 11.57 -0.25
CA LYS A 147 14.99 10.68 0.83
C LYS A 147 14.71 11.30 2.20
N ASN A 148 15.16 12.53 2.45
CA ASN A 148 14.96 13.21 3.73
C ASN A 148 13.48 13.40 4.07
N THR A 149 12.64 13.74 3.08
CA THR A 149 11.20 13.90 3.28
C THR A 149 10.55 12.56 3.62
N LEU A 150 10.88 11.51 2.88
CA LEU A 150 10.34 10.17 3.12
C LEU A 150 10.81 9.59 4.46
N SER A 151 12.09 9.75 4.83
CA SER A 151 12.60 9.40 6.16
C SER A 151 11.84 10.13 7.27
N LYS A 152 11.52 11.41 7.07
CA LYS A 152 10.73 12.18 8.04
C LYS A 152 9.28 11.67 8.15
N TYR A 153 8.66 11.24 7.05
CA TYR A 153 7.31 10.68 7.12
C TYR A 153 7.34 9.30 7.80
N THR A 154 8.30 8.47 7.43
CA THR A 154 8.32 7.06 7.84
C THR A 154 9.01 6.81 9.19
N GLN A 155 9.82 7.76 9.67
CA GLN A 155 10.66 7.60 10.86
C GLN A 155 11.57 6.36 10.78
N LEU A 156 11.97 5.98 9.57
CA LEU A 156 12.83 4.82 9.31
C LEU A 156 14.30 5.24 9.20
N SER A 157 15.17 4.33 9.66
CA SER A 157 16.61 4.37 9.38
C SER A 157 16.85 4.20 7.86
N ASP A 158 18.05 4.52 7.37
CA ASP A 158 18.39 4.33 5.96
C ASP A 158 18.25 2.86 5.50
N GLU A 159 18.64 1.93 6.35
CA GLU A 159 18.58 0.50 6.08
C GLU A 159 17.14 -0.02 6.06
N ASP A 160 16.31 0.42 7.00
CA ASP A 160 14.90 0.04 7.04
C ASP A 160 14.10 0.75 5.96
N LEU A 161 14.48 1.98 5.58
CA LEU A 161 13.87 2.71 4.47
C LEU A 161 14.10 1.96 3.15
N LYS A 162 15.31 1.42 2.92
CA LYS A 162 15.57 0.57 1.75
C LYS A 162 14.64 -0.63 1.70
N LYS A 163 14.55 -1.38 2.80
CA LYS A 163 13.67 -2.56 2.91
C LYS A 163 12.20 -2.19 2.72
N PHE A 164 11.76 -1.10 3.34
CA PHE A 164 10.40 -0.59 3.21
C PHE A 164 10.08 -0.21 1.77
N CYS A 165 10.95 0.55 1.09
CA CYS A 165 10.77 0.92 -0.31
C CYS A 165 10.71 -0.31 -1.23
N ALA A 166 11.46 -1.38 -0.95
CA ALA A 166 11.37 -2.64 -1.68
C ALA A 166 10.02 -3.36 -1.53
N CYS A 167 9.23 -3.00 -0.50
CA CYS A 167 7.89 -3.51 -0.29
C CYS A 167 6.80 -2.63 -0.94
N ILE A 168 7.14 -1.46 -1.49
CA ILE A 168 6.15 -0.50 -2.04
C ILE A 168 5.91 -0.77 -3.53
N ASN A 169 4.63 -0.83 -3.93
CA ASN A 169 4.21 -0.89 -5.32
C ASN A 169 3.32 0.32 -5.68
N LEU A 170 3.78 1.10 -6.68
CA LEU A 170 3.11 2.31 -7.19
C LEU A 170 2.66 2.18 -8.66
N ASN A 171 2.71 0.98 -9.23
CA ASN A 171 2.44 0.75 -10.66
C ASN A 171 0.99 0.36 -10.96
N TYR A 172 0.06 0.64 -10.04
CA TYR A 172 -1.35 0.27 -10.15
C TYR A 172 -2.23 1.52 -10.34
N GLU A 173 -2.20 2.06 -11.56
CA GLU A 173 -2.94 3.26 -12.03
C GLU A 173 -4.04 2.93 -13.04
#